data_AF-A0A4Q5PW81-F1
#
_entry.id   AF-A0A4Q5PW81-F1
#
_cell.length_a   1.000
_cell.length_b   1.000
_cell.length_c   1.000
_cell.angle_alpha   90.00
_cell.angle_beta   90.00
_cell.angle_gamma   90.00
#
_symmetry.space_group_name_H-M   'P 1'
#
loop_
_entity.id
_entity.type
_entity.pdbx_description
1 polymer ?
#
loop_
_entity_poly.entity_id
_entity_poly.type
_entity_poly.pdbx_seq_one_letter_code
_entity_poly.pdbx_strand_id
1 'polypeptide(L)'
;MAFISFNKATDPAAPDDLHINTNAVLYVEASRPDLVGQTTIHLLGQGSIVNAVTESIGTVVAAIGGMVAAKRHYLAPPPDDGASTLYLFPANISYIRPNLPASPDFWYVKFVDGSEVRIVDPLPGSF
;
A
#
# COMPACT_ATOMS: atom_id res chain seq x y z
N MET A 1 20.16 3.85 -0.80
CA MET A 1 19.29 3.35 0.28
C MET A 1 18.87 4.55 1.09
N ALA A 2 17.59 4.90 1.09
CA ALA A 2 17.07 6.07 1.79
C ALA A 2 16.20 5.61 2.97
N PHE A 3 16.48 6.15 4.15
CA PHE A 3 15.62 6.00 5.31
C PHE A 3 14.81 7.28 5.50
N ILE A 4 13.54 7.12 5.80
CA ILE A 4 12.63 8.20 6.15
C ILE A 4 11.98 7.88 7.49
N SER A 5 11.60 8.92 8.23
CA SER A 5 10.92 8.78 9.52
C SER A 5 9.55 9.45 9.44
N PHE A 6 8.58 8.81 10.08
CA PHE A 6 7.21 9.29 10.24
C PHE A 6 6.79 9.12 11.70
N ASN A 7 5.84 9.93 12.16
CA ASN A 7 5.26 9.78 13.49
C ASN A 7 4.38 8.54 13.52
N LYS A 8 4.76 7.57 14.32
CA LYS A 8 4.02 6.32 14.50
C LYS A 8 2.66 6.62 15.13
N ALA A 9 1.61 5.98 14.63
CA ALA A 9 0.29 6.07 15.23
C ALA A 9 0.16 5.09 16.40
N THR A 10 -0.10 5.58 17.61
CA THR A 10 -0.32 4.78 18.82
C THR A 10 -1.52 5.29 19.61
N ASP A 11 -2.14 4.40 20.40
CA ASP A 11 -3.16 4.74 21.39
C ASP A 11 -2.78 4.15 22.77
N PRO A 12 -2.50 4.99 23.80
CA PRO A 12 -2.49 6.46 23.76
C PRO A 12 -1.40 7.01 22.85
N ALA A 13 -1.59 8.24 22.34
CA ALA A 13 -0.61 8.92 21.52
C ALA A 13 0.70 9.13 22.31
N ALA A 14 1.80 8.58 21.81
CA ALA A 14 3.14 8.73 22.37
C ALA A 14 4.10 9.21 21.27
N PRO A 15 5.06 10.11 21.57
CA PRO A 15 6.08 10.48 20.60
C PRO A 15 6.99 9.28 20.31
N ASP A 16 6.79 8.64 19.15
CA ASP A 16 7.61 7.54 18.65
C ASP A 16 7.73 7.65 17.13
N ASP A 17 8.93 7.43 16.61
CA ASP A 17 9.22 7.52 15.19
C ASP A 17 9.23 6.13 14.56
N LEU A 18 8.51 5.98 13.45
CA LEU A 18 8.62 4.84 12.57
C LEU A 18 9.69 5.12 11.51
N HIS A 19 10.81 4.41 11.60
CA HIS A 19 11.91 4.52 10.64
C HIS A 19 11.76 3.48 9.53
N ILE A 20 11.62 3.93 8.29
CA ILE A 20 11.32 3.09 7.14
C ILE A 20 12.45 3.14 6.13
N ASN A 21 12.92 1.97 5.73
CA ASN A 21 13.71 1.82 4.52
C ASN A 21 12.77 1.89 3.31
N THR A 22 12.86 2.93 2.48
CA THR A 22 11.94 3.13 1.36
C THR A 22 11.99 1.99 0.35
N ASN A 23 13.14 1.33 0.20
CA ASN A 23 13.29 0.16 -0.67
C ASN A 23 12.54 -1.07 -0.16
N ALA A 24 12.07 -1.08 1.09
CA ALA A 24 11.26 -2.15 1.65
C ALA A 24 9.76 -1.94 1.49
N VAL A 25 9.32 -0.81 0.91
CA VAL A 25 7.89 -0.51 0.76
C VAL A 25 7.27 -1.37 -0.35
N LEU A 26 6.15 -2.01 -0.04
CA LEU A 26 5.34 -2.73 -1.01
C LEU A 26 4.25 -1.82 -1.59
N TYR A 27 3.43 -1.29 -0.70
CA TYR A 27 2.38 -0.34 -1.03
C TYR A 27 1.95 0.47 0.19
N VAL A 28 1.32 1.61 -0.06
CA VAL A 28 0.77 2.52 0.94
C VAL A 28 -0.72 2.66 0.69
N GLU A 29 -1.52 2.70 1.75
CA GLU A 29 -2.96 2.95 1.65
C GLU A 29 -3.45 3.81 2.83
N ALA A 30 -4.64 4.38 2.67
CA ALA A 30 -5.30 5.03 3.79
C ALA A 30 -5.57 3.99 4.87
N SER A 31 -5.35 4.37 6.12
CA SER A 31 -5.66 3.49 7.25
C SER A 31 -7.15 3.18 7.29
N ARG A 32 -7.47 1.99 7.82
CA ARG A 32 -8.85 1.61 8.07
C ARG A 32 -9.44 2.46 9.21
N PRO A 33 -10.77 2.66 9.27
CA PRO A 33 -11.42 3.48 10.30
C PRO A 33 -11.17 3.03 11.74
N ASP A 34 -10.80 1.76 11.94
CA ASP A 34 -10.49 1.16 13.25
C ASP A 34 -9.03 1.36 13.69
N LEU A 35 -8.19 2.00 12.88
CA LEU A 35 -6.78 2.27 13.18
C LEU A 35 -6.55 3.73 13.59
N VAL A 36 -5.61 3.93 14.51
CA VAL A 36 -5.32 5.23 15.15
C VAL A 36 -4.45 6.16 14.25
N GLY A 37 -4.04 5.70 13.06
CA GLY A 37 -3.24 6.47 12.09
C GLY A 37 -4.01 6.85 10.84
N GLN A 38 -3.50 7.80 10.06
CA GLN A 38 -4.12 8.20 8.78
C GLN A 38 -3.68 7.33 7.61
N THR A 39 -2.44 6.84 7.66
CA THR A 39 -1.83 6.09 6.56
C THR A 39 -1.22 4.80 7.07
N THR A 40 -1.40 3.71 6.33
CA THR A 40 -0.76 2.42 6.59
C THR A 40 0.27 2.10 5.51
N ILE A 41 1.45 1.68 5.95
CA ILE A 41 2.59 1.35 5.08
C ILE A 41 2.89 -0.14 5.18
N HIS A 42 2.83 -0.83 4.04
CA HIS A 42 3.09 -2.27 3.97
C HIS A 42 4.53 -2.50 3.53
N LEU A 43 5.28 -3.27 4.31
CA LEU A 43 6.71 -3.48 4.13
C LEU A 43 7.04 -4.96 3.85
N LEU A 44 8.10 -5.17 3.07
CA LEU A 44 8.63 -6.48 2.71
C LEU A 44 8.88 -7.36 3.94
N GLY A 45 8.39 -8.59 3.89
CA GLY A 45 8.69 -9.62 4.88
C GLY A 45 8.06 -9.38 6.26
N GLN A 46 7.17 -8.40 6.40
CA GLN A 46 6.51 -8.08 7.66
C GLN A 46 5.13 -8.74 7.83
N GLY A 47 4.66 -9.49 6.82
CA GLY A 47 3.41 -10.26 6.91
C GLY A 47 2.20 -9.38 7.22
N SER A 48 1.58 -9.60 8.38
CA SER A 48 0.38 -8.86 8.82
C SER A 48 0.68 -7.73 9.81
N ILE A 49 1.95 -7.35 9.99
CA ILE A 49 2.30 -6.21 10.85
C ILE A 49 1.77 -4.93 10.21
N VAL A 50 1.06 -4.13 11.01
CA VAL A 50 0.48 -2.86 10.60
C VAL A 50 1.44 -1.74 10.98
N ASN A 51 1.99 -1.05 9.99
CA ASN A 51 2.74 0.18 10.21
C ASN A 51 1.85 1.38 9.91
N ALA A 52 1.12 1.84 10.92
CA ALA A 52 0.27 3.02 10.82
C ALA A 52 1.04 4.27 11.27
N VAL A 53 0.87 5.37 10.52
CA VAL A 53 1.50 6.68 10.78
C VAL A 53 0.44 7.77 10.83
N THR A 54 0.75 8.87 11.50
CA THR A 54 -0.19 10.00 11.65
C THR A 54 -0.22 10.90 10.42
N GLU A 55 0.81 10.86 9.58
CA GLU A 55 0.95 11.64 8.36
C GLU A 55 -0.10 11.25 7.31
N SER A 56 -0.54 12.24 6.55
CA SER A 56 -1.48 12.03 5.45
C SER A 56 -0.84 11.20 4.34
N ILE A 57 -1.68 10.46 3.60
CA ILE A 57 -1.22 9.57 2.53
C ILE A 57 -0.41 10.31 1.46
N GLY A 58 -0.80 11.54 1.10
CA GLY A 58 -0.07 12.35 0.14
C GLY A 58 1.34 12.71 0.61
N THR A 59 1.51 12.98 1.91
CA THR A 59 2.81 13.28 2.51
C THR A 59 3.71 12.03 2.48
N VAL A 60 3.17 10.88 2.87
CA VAL A 60 3.90 9.61 2.88
C VAL A 60 4.32 9.19 1.48
N VAL A 61 3.40 9.24 0.51
CA VAL A 61 3.66 8.89 -0.90
C VAL A 61 4.70 9.82 -1.52
N ALA A 62 4.61 11.13 -1.26
CA ALA A 62 5.58 12.10 -1.77
C ALA A 62 6.99 11.88 -1.17
N ALA A 63 7.07 11.54 0.12
CA ALA A 63 8.33 11.28 0.80
C ALA A 63 9.01 9.96 0.35
N ILE A 64 8.23 8.92 0.05
CA ILE A 64 8.76 7.66 -0.51
C ILE A 64 9.19 7.85 -1.96
N GLY A 65 8.35 8.50 -2.77
CA GLY A 65 8.58 8.74 -4.19
C GLY A 65 8.41 7.47 -5.06
N GLY A 66 8.22 7.68 -6.36
CA GLY A 66 8.16 6.58 -7.34
C GLY A 66 6.99 5.60 -7.15
N MET A 67 5.95 6.00 -6.42
CA MET A 67 4.77 5.16 -6.21
C MET A 67 3.72 5.37 -7.30
N VAL A 68 2.99 4.31 -7.65
CA VAL A 68 1.92 4.32 -8.65
C VAL A 68 0.58 4.13 -7.97
N ALA A 69 -0.33 5.10 -8.12
CA ALA A 69 -1.69 5.00 -7.60
C ALA A 69 -2.48 3.93 -8.35
N ALA A 70 -3.20 3.10 -7.62
CA ALA A 70 -4.04 2.02 -8.14
C ALA A 70 -5.32 1.88 -7.30
N LYS A 71 -6.41 1.45 -7.94
CA LYS A 71 -7.68 1.17 -7.28
C LYS A 71 -7.73 -0.27 -6.79
N ARG A 72 -7.94 -0.46 -5.49
CA ARG A 72 -8.04 -1.78 -4.87
C ARG A 72 -9.26 -2.55 -5.37
N HIS A 73 -9.06 -3.82 -5.71
CA HIS A 73 -10.15 -4.76 -5.91
C HIS A 73 -10.46 -5.49 -4.60
N TYR A 74 -11.73 -5.50 -4.20
CA TYR A 74 -12.21 -6.22 -3.03
C TYR A 74 -12.92 -7.51 -3.44
N LEU A 75 -12.74 -8.58 -2.66
CA LEU A 75 -13.50 -9.82 -2.85
C LEU A 75 -14.97 -9.69 -2.42
N ALA A 76 -15.24 -8.76 -1.52
CA ALA A 76 -16.56 -8.33 -1.10
C ALA A 76 -16.91 -7.00 -1.81
N PRO A 77 -18.16 -6.51 -1.72
CA PRO A 77 -18.45 -5.13 -2.10
C PRO A 77 -17.44 -4.17 -1.47
N PRO A 78 -17.03 -3.11 -2.18
CA PRO A 78 -16.19 -2.09 -1.58
C PRO A 78 -16.89 -1.52 -0.33
N PRO A 79 -16.14 -0.98 0.64
CA PRO A 79 -16.71 -0.19 1.72
C PRO A 79 -17.66 0.90 1.18
N ASP A 80 -18.55 1.43 2.03
CA ASP A 80 -19.52 2.46 1.64
C ASP A 80 -18.86 3.71 1.03
N ASP A 81 -17.61 4.00 1.44
CA ASP A 81 -16.78 5.09 0.91
C ASP A 81 -16.12 4.78 -0.46
N GLY A 82 -16.40 3.60 -1.04
CA GLY A 82 -15.93 3.18 -2.36
C GLY A 82 -14.61 2.40 -2.37
N ALA A 83 -14.08 2.17 -3.56
CA ALA A 83 -12.84 1.43 -3.75
C ALA A 83 -11.63 2.24 -3.26
N SER A 84 -10.90 1.73 -2.26
CA SER A 84 -9.71 2.41 -1.73
C SER A 84 -8.61 2.54 -2.79
N THR A 85 -7.96 3.70 -2.79
CA THR A 85 -6.74 3.93 -3.56
C THR A 85 -5.54 3.42 -2.75
N LEU A 86 -4.74 2.58 -3.37
CA LEU A 86 -3.44 2.14 -2.86
C LEU A 86 -2.35 2.69 -3.77
N TYR A 87 -1.17 2.92 -3.23
CA TYR A 87 0.00 3.42 -3.95
C TYR A 87 1.04 2.31 -3.93
N LEU A 88 1.24 1.67 -5.07
CA LEU A 88 2.16 0.55 -5.26
C LEU A 88 3.59 1.06 -5.43
N PHE A 89 4.57 0.33 -4.89
CA PHE A 89 5.98 0.57 -5.17
C PHE A 89 6.47 -0.41 -6.24
N PRO A 90 6.62 0.00 -7.51
CA PRO A 90 6.84 -0.94 -8.62
C PRO A 90 8.11 -1.78 -8.48
N ALA A 91 9.15 -1.22 -7.85
CA ALA A 91 10.44 -1.91 -7.70
C ALA A 91 10.36 -3.21 -6.89
N ASN A 92 9.31 -3.39 -6.07
CA ASN A 92 9.09 -4.61 -5.28
C ASN A 92 7.99 -5.52 -5.85
N ILE A 93 7.45 -5.20 -7.03
CA ILE A 93 6.52 -6.06 -7.74
C ILE A 93 7.34 -7.14 -8.47
N SER A 94 7.03 -8.40 -8.20
CA SER A 94 7.59 -9.55 -8.91
C SER A 94 6.92 -9.74 -10.26
N TYR A 95 5.58 -9.78 -10.28
CA TYR A 95 4.80 -9.84 -11.51
C TYR A 95 3.37 -9.34 -11.30
N ILE A 96 2.74 -8.97 -12.42
CA ILE A 96 1.31 -8.63 -12.49
C ILE A 96 0.65 -9.57 -13.50
N ARG A 97 -0.50 -10.15 -13.14
CA ARG A 97 -1.27 -11.04 -14.03
C ARG A 97 -2.77 -10.79 -13.95
N PRO A 98 -3.53 -10.96 -15.04
CA PRO A 98 -4.97 -10.78 -14.98
C PRO A 98 -5.63 -11.95 -14.24
N ASN A 99 -6.83 -11.71 -13.69
CA ASN A 99 -7.65 -12.77 -13.10
C ASN A 99 -8.17 -13.75 -14.16
N LEU A 100 -8.48 -13.24 -15.36
CA LEU A 100 -8.96 -14.01 -16.50
C LEU A 100 -8.12 -13.68 -17.75
N PRO A 101 -7.70 -14.67 -18.56
CA PRO A 101 -6.80 -14.43 -19.69
C PRO A 101 -7.33 -13.50 -20.80
N ALA A 102 -8.65 -13.46 -21.01
CA ALA A 102 -9.26 -12.79 -22.17
C ALA A 102 -10.12 -11.56 -21.81
N SER A 103 -10.64 -11.49 -20.58
CA SER A 103 -11.48 -10.38 -20.11
C SER A 103 -11.22 -10.16 -18.63
N PRO A 104 -10.12 -9.46 -18.27
CA PRO A 104 -9.75 -9.25 -16.88
C PRO A 104 -10.76 -8.35 -16.16
N ASP A 105 -11.26 -8.80 -15.02
CA ASP A 105 -12.04 -7.96 -14.09
C ASP A 105 -11.11 -7.26 -13.08
N PHE A 106 -9.98 -7.91 -12.77
CA PHE A 106 -8.94 -7.38 -11.88
C PHE A 106 -7.59 -8.02 -12.16
N TRP A 107 -6.55 -7.47 -11.56
CA TRP A 107 -5.17 -7.92 -11.69
C TRP A 107 -4.62 -8.33 -10.33
N TYR A 108 -3.90 -9.45 -10.32
CA TYR A 108 -3.07 -9.87 -9.20
C TYR A 108 -1.73 -9.17 -9.30
N VAL A 109 -1.37 -8.41 -8.27
CA VAL A 109 -0.03 -7.83 -8.09
C VAL A 109 0.68 -8.70 -7.06
N LYS A 110 1.70 -9.44 -7.50
CA LYS A 110 2.52 -10.29 -6.65
C LYS A 110 3.82 -9.56 -6.32
N PHE A 111 4.13 -9.43 -5.04
CA PHE A 111 5.37 -8.81 -4.59
C PHE A 111 6.50 -9.84 -4.45
N VAL A 112 7.74 -9.36 -4.38
CA VAL A 112 8.95 -10.21 -4.26
C VAL A 112 9.00 -11.05 -2.98
N ASP A 113 8.27 -10.66 -1.93
CA ASP A 113 8.15 -11.45 -0.70
C ASP A 113 7.01 -12.48 -0.74
N GLY A 114 6.33 -12.60 -1.89
CA GLY A 114 5.20 -13.51 -2.08
C GLY A 114 3.86 -12.99 -1.57
N SER A 115 3.79 -11.80 -0.97
CA SER A 115 2.51 -11.16 -0.66
C SER A 115 1.78 -10.73 -1.95
N GLU A 116 0.46 -10.52 -1.84
CA GLU A 116 -0.40 -10.23 -2.98
C GLU A 116 -1.39 -9.12 -2.64
N VAL A 117 -1.60 -8.21 -3.60
CA VAL A 117 -2.75 -7.30 -3.61
C VAL A 117 -3.46 -7.39 -4.96
N ARG A 118 -4.72 -6.96 -5.00
CA ARG A 118 -5.54 -6.99 -6.22
C ARG A 118 -5.97 -5.59 -6.58
N ILE A 119 -5.89 -5.28 -7.87
CA ILE A 119 -6.21 -3.94 -8.39
C ILE A 119 -7.13 -4.02 -9.61
N VAL A 120 -7.90 -2.97 -9.84
CA VAL A 120 -8.74 -2.81 -11.04
C VAL A 120 -8.09 -1.89 -12.06
N ASP A 121 -7.40 -0.85 -11.57
CA ASP A 121 -6.78 0.22 -12.36
C ASP A 121 -5.49 0.63 -11.62
N PRO A 122 -4.40 1.02 -12.28
CA PRO A 122 -4.27 1.11 -13.72
C PRO A 122 -3.85 -0.25 -14.33
N LEU A 123 -3.92 -0.39 -15.65
CA LEU A 123 -3.59 -1.64 -16.34
C LEU A 123 -2.06 -1.87 -16.35
N PRO A 124 -1.56 -3.12 -16.46
CA PRO A 124 -0.13 -3.41 -16.37
C PRO A 124 0.80 -2.61 -17.31
N GLY A 125 0.30 -2.17 -18.48
CA GLY A 125 1.06 -1.34 -19.41
C GLY A 125 1.27 0.11 -18.99
N SER A 126 0.80 0.49 -17.79
CA SER A 126 0.90 1.84 -17.23
C SER A 126 1.67 1.90 -15.89
N PHE A 127 2.34 0.80 -15.54
CA PHE A 127 3.30 0.72 -14.43
C PHE A 127 4.73 1.02 -14.88
#